data_AF-A0A317IN25-F1
#
_entry.id   AF-A0A317IN25-F1
#
_cell.length_a   1.000
_cell.length_b   1.000
_cell.length_c   1.000
_cell.angle_alpha   90.00
_cell.angle_beta   90.00
_cell.angle_gamma   90.00
#
_symmetry.space_group_name_H-M   'P 1'
#
loop_
_entity.id
_entity.type
_entity.pdbx_description
1 polymer ?
#
loop_
_entity_poly.entity_id
_entity_poly.type
_entity_poly.pdbx_seq_one_letter_code
_entity_poly.pdbx_strand_id
1 'polypeptide(L)' 'MSEVRVAEGESIEAALKRFKKKIQKAGILSEIKRRERYEKPSVKRKRKAEAARKRRS' A
#
# COMPACT_ATOMS: atom_id res chain seq x y z
N MET A 1 -5.18 -6.49 -7.67
CA MET A 1 -5.38 -5.33 -8.55
C MET A 1 -6.43 -4.41 -7.93
N SER A 2 -6.18 -3.11 -7.88
CA SER A 2 -7.13 -2.13 -7.33
C SER A 2 -7.91 -1.48 -8.48
N GLU A 3 -9.10 -1.97 -8.78
CA GLU A 3 -10.01 -1.33 -9.73
C GLU A 3 -11.02 -0.40 -9.02
N VAL A 4 -11.39 0.72 -9.63
CA VAL A 4 -12.47 1.60 -9.15
C VAL A 4 -13.40 1.85 -10.34
N ARG A 5 -14.66 1.42 -10.21
CA ARG A 5 -15.71 1.71 -11.19
C ARG A 5 -16.26 3.10 -10.91
N VAL A 6 -16.35 3.93 -11.94
CA VAL A 6 -16.90 5.28 -11.86
C VAL A 6 -18.40 5.20 -12.18
N ALA A 7 -19.24 5.85 -11.36
CA ALA A 7 -20.68 5.91 -11.62
C ALA A 7 -21.03 7.08 -12.55
N GLU A 8 -22.13 6.98 -13.29
CA GLU A 8 -22.63 8.07 -14.14
C GLU A 8 -23.02 9.26 -13.26
N GLY A 9 -22.38 10.42 -13.49
CA GLY A 9 -22.56 11.64 -12.70
C GLY A 9 -21.47 11.94 -11.67
N GLU A 10 -20.45 11.08 -11.55
CA GLU A 10 -19.35 11.30 -10.61
C GLU A 10 -18.25 12.19 -11.20
N SER A 11 -17.76 13.17 -10.42
CA SER A 11 -16.59 13.96 -10.82
C SER A 11 -15.34 13.08 -10.88
N ILE A 12 -14.56 13.24 -11.95
CA ILE A 12 -13.30 12.51 -12.20
C ILE A 12 -12.35 12.63 -10.99
N GLU A 13 -12.30 13.79 -10.34
CA GLU A 13 -11.45 14.03 -9.17
C GLU A 13 -11.83 13.16 -7.97
N ALA A 14 -13.13 12.93 -7.76
CA ALA A 14 -13.62 12.08 -6.68
C ALA A 14 -13.23 10.60 -6.92
N ALA A 15 -13.35 10.14 -8.17
CA ALA A 15 -12.91 8.82 -8.58
C ALA A 15 -11.38 8.63 -8.35
N LEU A 16 -10.57 9.60 -8.76
CA LEU A 16 -9.11 9.59 -8.54
C LEU A 16 -8.74 9.56 -7.05
N LYS A 17 -9.45 10.33 -6.22
CA LYS A 17 -9.22 10.34 -4.76
C LYS A 17 -9.49 8.97 -4.14
N ARG A 18 -10.58 8.30 -4.54
CA ARG A 18 -10.90 6.93 -4.06
C ARG A 18 -9.87 5.92 -4.56
N PHE A 19 -9.45 6.03 -5.81
CA PHE A 19 -8.40 5.17 -6.39
C PHE A 19 -7.08 5.31 -5.63
N LYS A 20 -6.63 6.54 -5.37
CA LYS A 20 -5.41 6.82 -4.59
C LYS A 20 -5.49 6.22 -3.18
N LYS A 21 -6.63 6.36 -2.49
CA LYS A 21 -6.86 5.70 -1.18
C LYS A 21 -6.81 4.18 -1.29
N LYS A 22 -7.41 3.58 -2.33
CA LYS A 22 -7.42 2.13 -2.55
C LYS A 22 -6.02 1.58 -2.80
N ILE A 23 -5.19 2.28 -3.60
CA ILE A 23 -3.77 1.94 -3.81
C ILE A 23 -2.96 2.03 -2.52
N GLN A 24 -3.15 3.10 -1.75
CA GLN A 24 -2.45 3.28 -0.47
C GLN A 24 -2.81 2.17 0.52
N LYS A 25 -4.10 1.83 0.64
CA LYS A 25 -4.57 0.73 1.51
C LYS A 25 -4.05 -0.63 1.04
N ALA A 26 -3.97 -0.85 -0.27
CA ALA A 26 -3.41 -2.07 -0.84
C ALA A 26 -1.89 -2.20 -0.61
N GLY A 27 -1.19 -1.12 -0.24
CA GLY A 27 0.24 -1.15 0.08
C GLY A 27 1.15 -1.46 -1.11
N ILE A 28 0.62 -1.33 -2.34
CA ILE A 28 1.32 -1.71 -3.59
C ILE A 28 2.67 -0.98 -3.71
N LEU A 29 2.69 0.33 -3.45
CA LEU A 29 3.92 1.12 -3.50
C LEU A 29 4.94 0.71 -2.43
N SER A 30 4.48 0.33 -1.24
CA SER A 30 5.33 -0.16 -0.15
C SER A 30 5.93 -1.52 -0.48
N GLU A 31 5.19 -2.35 -1.22
CA GLU A 31 5.65 -3.65 -1.66
C GLU A 31 6.68 -3.55 -2.79
N ILE A 32 6.47 -2.68 -3.78
CA ILE A 32 7.45 -2.41 -4.84
C ILE A 32 8.79 -2.01 -4.21
N LYS A 33 8.78 -1.00 -3.33
CA LYS A 33 9.99 -0.55 -2.60
C LYS A 33 10.67 -1.65 -1.77
N ARG A 34 9.90 -2.62 -1.27
CA ARG A 34 10.46 -3.77 -0.52
C ARG A 34 11.09 -4.80 -1.45
N ARG A 35 10.57 -4.95 -2.68
CA ARG A 35 11.02 -5.94 -3.66
C ARG A 35 12.11 -5.41 -4.60
N GLU A 36 12.36 -4.10 -4.63
CA GLU A 36 13.45 -3.47 -5.41
C GLU A 36 14.81 -4.14 -5.23
N ARG A 37 15.10 -4.69 -4.05
CA ARG A 37 16.34 -5.39 -3.76
C ARG A 37 16.11 -6.64 -2.93
N TYR A 38 17.00 -7.61 -3.07
CA TYR A 38 17.00 -8.78 -2.20
C TYR A 38 17.29 -8.37 -0.75
N GLU A 39 16.41 -8.76 0.16
CA GLU A 39 16.57 -8.58 1.59
C GLU A 39 16.70 -9.97 2.22
N LYS A 40 17.79 -10.19 2.98
CA LYS A 40 18.04 -11.47 3.67
C LYS A 40 16.86 -11.81 4.60
N PRO A 41 16.52 -13.09 4.79
CA PRO A 41 15.39 -13.50 5.63
C PRO A 41 15.45 -12.97 7.07
N SER A 42 16.65 -12.85 7.64
CA SER A 42 16.86 -12.29 8.98
C SER A 42 16.45 -10.81 9.07
N VAL A 43 16.83 -10.01 8.07
CA VAL A 43 16.49 -8.58 7.99
C VAL A 43 14.98 -8.39 7.79
N LYS A 44 14.35 -9.21 6.94
CA LYS A 44 12.88 -9.24 6.77
C LYS A 44 12.16 -9.50 8.10
N ARG A 45 12.64 -10.46 8.90
CA ARG A 45 12.07 -10.79 10.23
C ARG A 45 12.21 -9.61 11.20
N LYS A 46 13.41 -8.99 11.27
CA LYS A 46 13.68 -7.83 12.12
C LYS A 46 12.76 -6.65 11.77
N ARG A 47 12.68 -6.29 10.49
CA ARG A 47 11.80 -5.22 9.97
C ARG A 47 10.32 -5.46 10.28
N LYS A 48 9.85 -6.71 10.16
CA LYS A 48 8.46 -7.08 10.50
C LYS A 48 8.19 -6.89 12.01
N ALA A 49 9.12 -7.27 12.87
CA ALA A 49 9.00 -7.10 14.31
C ALA A 49 8.99 -5.62 14.73
N GLU A 50 9.88 -4.80 14.16
CA GLU A 50 9.90 -3.35 14.38
C GLU A 50 8.61 -2.67 13.92
N ALA A 51 8.10 -3.02 12.74
CA ALA A 51 6.84 -2.49 12.22
C ALA A 51 5.64 -2.88 13.11
N ALA A 52 5.66 -4.07 13.71
CA ALA A 52 4.62 -4.51 14.65
C ALA A 52 4.69 -3.75 15.99
N ARG A 53 5.90 -3.49 16.51
CA ARG A 53 6.09 -2.67 17.72
C ARG A 53 5.59 -1.24 17.51
N LYS A 54 5.97 -0.60 16.40
CA LYS A 54 5.53 0.77 16.04
C LYS A 54 4.02 0.91 15.81
N ARG A 55 3.29 -0.19 15.57
CA ARG A 55 1.83 -0.18 15.45
C ARG A 55 1.11 -0.35 16.79
N ARG A 56 1.81 -0.81 17.82
CA ARG A 56 1.26 -1.03 19.18
C ARG A 56 1.50 0.16 20.10
N SER A 57 2.55 0.94 19.85
CA SER A 57 2.76 2.29 20.42
C SER A 57 1.91 3.31 19.68
#